data_AF-A0A6P2A9K1-F1
#
_entry.id   AF-A0A6P2A9K1-F1
#
_cell.length_a   1.000
_cell.length_b   1.000
_cell.length_c   1.000
_cell.angle_alpha   90.00
_cell.angle_beta   90.00
_cell.angle_gamma   90.00
#
_symmetry.space_group_name_H-M   'P 1'
#
loop_
_entity.id
_entity.type
_entity.pdbx_description
1 polymer ?
#
loop_
_entity_poly.entity_id
_entity_poly.type
_entity_poly.pdbx_seq_one_letter_code
_entity_poly.pdbx_strand_id
1 'polypeptide(L)' 'GEAQMLLRQLSLRFGDLPQSAREQVESADADTLLRWSERILTATTLDEVFL' A
#
# COMPACT_ATOMS: atom_id res chain seq x y z
N GLY A 1 -5.00 -6.07 10.43
CA GLY A 1 -5.11 -4.65 10.84
C GLY A 1 -4.24 -3.78 9.97
N GLU A 2 -2.97 -4.13 9.82
CA GLU A 2 -1.97 -3.41 9.03
C GLU A 2 -2.38 -3.23 7.56
N ALA A 3 -2.90 -4.27 6.89
CA ALA A 3 -3.37 -4.16 5.50
C ALA A 3 -4.43 -3.05 5.33
N GLN A 4 -5.43 -3.00 6.23
CA GLN A 4 -6.47 -1.97 6.20
C GLN A 4 -5.92 -0.57 6.48
N MET A 5 -4.93 -0.46 7.35
CA MET A 5 -4.22 0.80 7.61
C MET A 5 -3.46 1.26 6.36
N LEU A 6 -2.71 0.36 5.72
CA LEU A 6 -1.96 0.66 4.51
C LEU A 6 -2.90 1.06 3.36
N LEU A 7 -4.01 0.33 3.15
CA LEU A 7 -5.03 0.69 2.16
C LEU A 7 -5.56 2.11 2.37
N ARG A 8 -5.80 2.50 3.62
CA ARG A 8 -6.26 3.85 3.94
C ARG A 8 -5.19 4.89 3.66
N GLN A 9 -3.92 4.64 4.00
CA GLN A 9 -2.84 5.56 3.68
C GLN A 9 -2.63 5.71 2.17
N LEU A 10 -2.65 4.60 1.44
CA LEU A 10 -2.57 4.58 -0.02
C LEU A 10 -3.71 5.39 -0.64
N SER A 11 -4.93 5.22 -0.13
CA SER A 11 -6.07 5.98 -0.64
C SER A 11 -6.00 7.48 -0.31
N LEU A 12 -5.44 7.84 0.85
CA LEU A 12 -5.21 9.24 1.20
C LEU A 12 -4.12 9.90 0.34
N ARG A 13 -3.06 9.17 -0.03
CA ARG A 13 -1.93 9.69 -0.81
C ARG A 13 -2.20 9.70 -2.32
N PHE A 14 -2.83 8.64 -2.82
CA PHE A 14 -2.98 8.39 -4.26
C PHE A 14 -4.43 8.45 -4.75
N GLY A 15 -5.42 8.59 -3.86
CA GLY A 15 -6.83 8.68 -4.21
C GLY A 15 -7.52 7.32 -4.32
N ASP A 16 -8.31 7.12 -5.37
CA ASP A 16 -8.99 5.85 -5.57
C ASP A 16 -7.99 4.78 -6.02
N LEU A 17 -7.94 3.68 -5.27
CA LEU A 17 -7.01 2.59 -5.57
C LEU A 17 -7.61 1.67 -6.63
N PRO A 18 -6.83 1.10 -7.56
CA PRO A 18 -7.31 0.03 -8.41
C PRO A 18 -7.58 -1.23 -7.57
N GLN A 19 -8.49 -2.09 -8.05
CA GLN A 19 -8.82 -3.34 -7.34
C GLN A 19 -7.60 -4.24 -7.15
N SER A 20 -6.71 -4.30 -8.16
CA SER A 20 -5.45 -5.04 -8.09
C SER A 20 -4.50 -4.58 -6.98
N ALA A 21 -4.48 -3.28 -6.67
CA ALA A 21 -3.68 -2.76 -5.55
C ALA A 21 -4.30 -3.19 -4.20
N ARG A 22 -5.63 -3.25 -4.13
CA ARG A 22 -6.31 -3.72 -2.91
C ARG A 22 -6.02 -5.20 -2.66
N GLU A 23 -6.13 -6.03 -3.69
CA GLU A 23 -5.83 -7.46 -3.63
C GLU A 23 -4.37 -7.73 -3.24
N GLN A 24 -3.41 -6.97 -3.78
CA GLN A 24 -2.00 -7.08 -3.39
C GLN A 24 -1.81 -6.82 -1.90
N VAL A 25 -2.39 -5.74 -1.36
CA VAL A 25 -2.29 -5.39 0.06
C VAL A 25 -3.00 -6.40 0.96
N GLU A 26 -4.13 -6.97 0.53
CA GLU A 26 -4.84 -7.99 1.30
C GLU A 26 -4.13 -9.35 1.28
N SER A 27 -3.37 -9.65 0.23
CA SER A 27 -2.60 -10.89 0.08
C SER A 27 -1.19 -10.84 0.66
N ALA A 28 -0.66 -9.66 0.92
CA ALA A 28 0.70 -9.45 1.43
C ALA A 28 0.85 -9.91 2.88
N ASP A 29 2.01 -10.48 3.19
CA ASP A 29 2.42 -10.81 4.56
C ASP A 29 2.81 -9.55 5.35
N ALA A 30 2.92 -9.69 6.67
CA ALA A 30 3.20 -8.56 7.57
C ALA A 30 4.52 -7.84 7.28
N ASP A 31 5.58 -8.55 6.87
CA ASP A 31 6.87 -7.92 6.54
C ASP A 31 6.75 -7.07 5.27
N THR A 32 6.08 -7.62 4.25
CA THR A 32 5.81 -6.89 3.00
C THR A 32 4.96 -5.64 3.26
N LEU A 33 3.92 -5.74 4.09
CA LEU A 33 3.08 -4.60 4.48
C LEU A 33 3.86 -3.52 5.24
N LEU A 34 4.79 -3.92 6.11
CA LEU A 34 5.65 -2.98 6.82
C LEU A 34 6.58 -2.24 5.85
N ARG A 35 7.22 -2.96 4.92
CA ARG A 35 8.08 -2.35 3.89
C ARG A 35 7.31 -1.35 3.02
N TRP A 36 6.10 -1.69 2.61
CA TRP A 36 5.23 -0.77 1.86
C TRP A 36 4.81 0.44 2.70
N SER A 37 4.59 0.26 4.00
CA SER A 37 4.27 1.36 4.94
C SER A 37 5.44 2.33 5.15
N GLU A 38 6.68 1.90 4.93
CA GLU A 38 7.85 2.79 4.92
C GLU A 38 8.01 3.47 3.55
N ARG A 39 7.88 2.70 2.46
CA ARG A 39 8.00 3.20 1.08
C ARG A 39 6.95 4.25 0.75
N ILE A 40 5.73 4.09 1.28
CA ILE A 40 4.65 5.07 1.05
C ILE A 40 5.03 6.47 1.54
N LEU A 41 6.01 6.65 2.43
CA LEU A 41 6.43 7.97 2.89
C LEU A 41 7.18 8.75 1.79
N THR A 42 7.94 8.07 0.95
CA THR A 42 8.80 8.67 -0.09
C THR A 42 8.27 8.45 -1.52
N ALA A 43 7.51 7.39 -1.76
CA ALA A 43 7.00 7.02 -3.08
C ALA A 43 6.07 8.08 -3.70
N THR A 44 6.29 8.38 -4.97
CA THR A 44 5.49 9.31 -5.77
C THR A 44 4.36 8.62 -6.53
N THR A 45 4.43 7.28 -6.65
CA THR A 45 3.42 6.46 -7.33
C THR A 45 3.10 5.19 -6.55
N LEU A 46 1.98 4.54 -6.89
CA LEU A 46 1.62 3.23 -6.33
C LEU A 46 2.64 2.14 -6.68
N ASP A 47 3.15 2.15 -7.91
CA ASP A 47 4.15 1.18 -8.38
C ASP A 47 5.44 1.26 -7.54
N GLU A 48 5.86 2.49 -7.21
CA GLU A 48 7.00 2.72 -6.32
C GLU A 48 6.80 2.20 -4.90
N VAL A 49 5.55 2.06 -4.44
CA VAL A 49 5.25 1.41 -3.15
C VAL A 49 5.38 -0.10 -3.27
N PHE A 50 4.84 -0.70 -4.34
CA PHE A 50 4.71 -2.16 -4.49
C PHE A 50 5.95 -2.88 -5.05
N LEU A 51 6.93 -2.14 -5.53
CA LEU A 51 8.30 -2.63 -5.80
C LEU A 51 8.93 -3.34 -4.58
#